data_AF-A0A8D2I839-F1
#
_entry.id   AF-A0A8D2I839-F1
#
_cell.length_a   1.000
_cell.length_b   1.000
_cell.length_c   1.000
_cell.angle_alpha   90.00
_cell.angle_beta   90.00
_cell.angle_gamma   90.00
#
_symmetry.space_group_name_H-M   'P 1'
#
loop_
_entity.id
_entity.type
_entity.pdbx_description
1 polymer ?
#
loop_
_entity_poly.entity_id
_entity_poly.type
_entity_poly.pdbx_seq_one_letter_code
_entity_poly.pdbx_strand_id
1 'polypeptide(L)'
;MIHKQFLGIVLVLLVFFVELKLVLLQQRIKEESLQLMNNLQTSSIQQCLPYRENFRLPQNSVNFHQYPKGHVLAILHEMLQQIFNLFKKNISLGSREENHILIFLTDLHQQLEYLETLLGLEAEQKSHAQGSKNLRLQVKAYFRRIHNYLESQRHSSCAWTIVHAEINRCLVFVFRLIRQEIDP
;
A
#
# COMPACT_ATOMS: atom_id res chain seq x y z
N MET A 1 42.92 -0.58 9.09
CA MET A 1 42.19 0.72 9.02
C MET A 1 41.27 0.80 7.79
N ILE A 2 41.70 0.31 6.62
CA ILE A 2 40.94 0.28 5.34
C ILE A 2 39.61 -0.48 5.44
N HIS A 3 39.57 -1.61 6.17
CA HIS A 3 38.37 -2.44 6.29
C HIS A 3 37.18 -1.74 7.00
N LYS A 4 37.45 -0.85 7.97
CA LYS A 4 36.41 -0.08 8.68
C LYS A 4 35.85 1.04 7.81
N GLN A 5 36.70 1.71 7.03
CA GLN A 5 36.28 2.75 6.08
C GLN A 5 35.48 2.15 4.93
N PHE A 6 35.89 0.99 4.41
CA PHE A 6 35.15 0.27 3.38
C PHE A 6 33.76 -0.15 3.88
N LEU A 7 33.66 -0.69 5.10
CA LEU A 7 32.37 -1.03 5.72
C LEU A 7 31.47 0.20 5.90
N GLY A 8 32.05 1.34 6.28
CA GLY A 8 31.32 2.61 6.40
C GLY A 8 30.78 3.12 5.06
N ILE A 9 31.58 3.06 3.99
CA ILE A 9 31.16 3.47 2.65
C ILE A 9 30.04 2.57 2.13
N VAL A 10 30.17 1.25 2.30
CA VAL A 10 29.13 0.29 1.90
C VAL A 10 27.82 0.57 2.64
N LEU A 11 27.88 0.86 3.95
CA LEU A 11 26.70 1.19 4.73
C LEU A 11 26.00 2.47 4.24
N VAL A 12 26.76 3.53 3.95
CA VAL A 12 26.19 4.80 3.46
C VAL A 12 25.55 4.61 2.08
N LEU A 13 26.19 3.86 1.18
CA LEU A 13 25.62 3.56 -0.14
C LEU A 13 24.33 2.74 -0.04
N LEU A 14 24.27 1.77 0.88
CA LEU A 14 23.07 0.99 1.14
C LEU A 14 21.93 1.86 1.68
N VAL A 15 22.19 2.75 2.64
CA VAL A 15 21.18 3.67 3.18
C VAL A 15 20.64 4.60 2.09
N PHE A 16 21.53 5.19 1.28
CA PHE A 16 21.12 6.06 0.18
C PHE A 16 20.28 5.32 -0.88
N PHE A 17 20.67 4.09 -1.22
CA PHE A 17 19.89 3.26 -2.14
C PHE A 17 18.49 2.95 -1.59
N VAL A 18 18.38 2.78 -0.27
CA VAL A 18 17.11 2.51 0.40
C VAL A 18 16.16 3.71 0.34
N GLU A 19 16.66 4.89 0.68
CA GLU A 19 15.88 6.14 0.61
C GLU A 19 15.41 6.43 -0.82
N LEU A 20 16.28 6.23 -1.82
CA LEU A 20 15.92 6.44 -3.22
C LEU A 20 14.78 5.51 -3.67
N LYS A 21 14.81 4.24 -3.28
CA LYS A 21 13.74 3.28 -3.60
C LYS A 21 12.41 3.65 -2.94
N LEU A 22 12.46 4.15 -1.70
CA LEU A 22 11.28 4.61 -0.98
C LEU A 22 10.66 5.88 -1.59
N VAL A 23 11.49 6.80 -2.10
CA VAL A 23 11.05 7.96 -2.89
C VAL A 23 10.38 7.54 -4.19
N LEU A 24 10.95 6.56 -4.90
CA LEU A 24 10.35 6.02 -6.13
C LEU A 24 9.00 5.34 -5.85
N LEU A 25 8.88 4.59 -4.74
CA LEU A 25 7.62 4.01 -4.29
C LEU A 25 6.56 5.10 -4.06
N GLN A 26 6.94 6.18 -3.38
CA GLN A 26 6.06 7.32 -3.12
C GLN A 26 5.55 7.96 -4.42
N GLN A 27 6.45 8.19 -5.40
CA GLN A 27 6.07 8.76 -6.69
C GLN A 27 5.08 7.86 -7.42
N ARG A 28 5.34 6.56 -7.46
CA ARG A 28 4.46 5.60 -8.13
C ARG A 28 3.06 5.59 -7.52
N ILE A 29 2.96 5.52 -6.20
CA ILE A 29 1.67 5.54 -5.50
C ILE A 29 0.88 6.82 -5.78
N LYS A 30 1.58 7.96 -5.90
CA LYS A 30 0.95 9.24 -6.24
C LYS A 30 0.37 9.22 -7.66
N GLU A 31 1.13 8.74 -8.65
CA GLU A 31 0.67 8.62 -10.03
C GLU A 31 -0.59 7.76 -10.12
N GLU A 32 -0.61 6.65 -9.38
CA GLU A 32 -1.70 5.68 -9.37
C GLU A 32 -2.95 6.20 -8.67
N SER A 33 -2.76 6.89 -7.54
CA SER A 33 -3.83 7.62 -6.89
C SER A 33 -4.47 8.63 -7.86
N LEU A 34 -3.68 9.37 -8.63
CA LEU A 34 -4.21 10.33 -9.60
C LEU A 34 -4.98 9.63 -10.73
N GLN A 35 -4.44 8.53 -11.25
CA GLN A 35 -5.10 7.75 -12.31
C GLN A 35 -6.43 7.16 -11.86
N LEU A 36 -6.47 6.56 -10.66
CA LEU A 36 -7.71 6.05 -10.05
C LEU A 36 -8.78 7.14 -9.91
N MET A 37 -8.39 8.38 -9.59
CA MET A 37 -9.34 9.50 -9.57
C MET A 37 -9.82 9.88 -10.97
N ASN A 38 -8.92 9.95 -11.94
CA ASN A 38 -9.26 10.36 -13.30
C ASN A 38 -10.22 9.38 -13.98
N ASN A 39 -10.13 8.09 -13.64
CA ASN A 39 -11.05 7.06 -14.15
C ASN A 39 -12.45 7.16 -13.53
N LEU A 40 -12.59 7.80 -12.36
CA LEU A 40 -13.88 7.99 -11.71
C LEU A 40 -14.58 9.25 -12.27
N GLN A 41 -15.50 9.05 -13.22
CA GLN A 41 -16.37 10.14 -13.67
C GLN A 41 -17.26 10.63 -12.51
N THR A 42 -17.30 11.94 -12.28
CA THR A 42 -18.07 12.56 -11.18
C THR A 42 -19.56 12.19 -11.20
N SER A 43 -20.14 12.02 -12.40
CA SER A 43 -21.51 11.56 -12.61
C SER A 43 -21.73 10.10 -12.20
N SER A 44 -20.75 9.23 -12.43
CA SER A 44 -20.77 7.83 -12.01
C SER A 44 -20.72 7.71 -10.48
N ILE A 45 -19.89 8.53 -9.82
CA ILE A 45 -19.82 8.57 -8.35
C ILE A 45 -21.18 8.92 -7.75
N GLN A 46 -21.88 9.93 -8.29
CA GLN A 46 -23.19 10.36 -7.77
C GLN A 46 -24.26 9.27 -7.87
N GLN A 47 -24.30 8.54 -8.98
CA GLN A 47 -25.27 7.45 -9.18
C GLN A 47 -24.99 6.26 -8.26
N CYS A 48 -23.73 6.05 -7.88
CA CYS A 48 -23.31 4.95 -7.03
C CYS A 48 -23.34 5.26 -5.53
N LEU A 49 -23.68 6.49 -5.13
CA LEU A 49 -23.81 6.90 -3.71
C LEU A 49 -24.70 5.98 -2.86
N PRO A 50 -25.83 5.43 -3.37
CA PRO A 50 -26.66 4.51 -2.59
C PRO A 50 -25.95 3.21 -2.19
N TYR A 51 -24.91 2.82 -2.93
CA TYR A 51 -24.12 1.62 -2.68
C TYR A 51 -22.91 1.86 -1.77
N ARG A 52 -22.72 3.09 -1.26
CA ARG A 52 -21.58 3.41 -0.40
C ARG A 52 -21.50 2.48 0.81
N GLU A 53 -20.29 2.05 1.12
CA GLU A 53 -20.00 1.23 2.28
C GLU A 53 -18.87 1.87 3.09
N ASN A 54 -18.94 1.76 4.42
CA ASN A 54 -17.84 2.23 5.26
C ASN A 54 -16.93 1.04 5.59
N PHE A 55 -15.86 0.89 4.83
CA PHE A 55 -14.89 -0.20 5.00
C PHE A 55 -14.05 -0.09 6.27
N ARG A 56 -14.09 1.04 6.97
CA ARG A 56 -13.36 1.30 8.23
C ARG A 56 -11.85 1.12 8.04
N LEU A 57 -11.25 1.94 7.18
CA LEU A 57 -9.79 2.03 7.04
C LEU A 57 -9.16 2.30 8.43
N PRO A 58 -8.12 1.56 8.85
CA PRO A 58 -7.51 1.68 10.19
C PRO A 58 -6.58 2.90 10.29
N GLN A 59 -7.11 4.09 9.97
CA GLN A 59 -6.36 5.36 9.95
C GLN A 59 -6.52 6.19 11.24
N ASN A 60 -7.61 6.00 12.00
CA ASN A 60 -7.99 6.89 13.11
C ASN A 60 -7.47 6.43 14.48
N SER A 61 -6.91 5.22 14.59
CA SER A 61 -6.56 4.58 15.86
C SER A 61 -5.06 4.43 16.11
N VAL A 62 -4.20 4.96 15.22
CA VAL A 62 -2.78 4.61 15.21
C VAL A 62 -1.91 5.83 14.96
N ASN A 63 -1.19 6.27 16.00
CA ASN A 63 -0.10 7.23 15.84
C ASN A 63 1.16 6.47 15.40
N PHE A 64 1.41 6.43 14.10
CA PHE A 64 2.53 5.69 13.51
C PHE A 64 3.91 6.20 13.96
N HIS A 65 4.01 7.46 14.42
CA HIS A 65 5.25 7.99 15.02
C HIS A 65 5.66 7.26 16.31
N GLN A 66 4.74 6.55 16.95
CA GLN A 66 5.02 5.78 18.16
C GLN A 66 5.50 4.34 17.87
N TYR A 67 5.49 3.93 16.60
CA TYR A 67 5.89 2.59 16.19
C TYR A 67 7.34 2.58 15.68
N PRO A 68 8.11 1.52 15.97
CA PRO A 68 9.42 1.34 15.34
C PRO A 68 9.29 1.27 13.82
N LYS A 69 10.29 1.78 13.07
CA LYS A 69 10.31 1.81 11.59
C LYS A 69 9.86 0.48 10.95
N GLY A 70 10.41 -0.65 11.39
CA GLY A 70 9.99 -1.94 10.85
C GLY A 70 8.54 -2.36 11.09
N HIS A 71 7.85 -1.78 12.06
CA HIS A 71 6.41 -1.96 12.18
C HIS A 71 5.65 -1.21 11.09
N VAL A 72 6.07 0.03 10.80
CA VAL A 72 5.48 0.86 9.75
C VAL A 72 5.74 0.21 8.39
N LEU A 73 6.96 -0.26 8.13
CA LEU A 73 7.31 -1.00 6.91
C LEU A 73 6.48 -2.29 6.77
N ALA A 74 6.24 -3.02 7.86
CA ALA A 74 5.43 -4.24 7.81
C ALA A 74 3.94 -3.95 7.53
N ILE A 75 3.44 -2.79 7.94
CA ILE A 75 2.07 -2.33 7.67
C ILE A 75 1.97 -1.83 6.22
N LEU A 76 2.98 -1.08 5.77
CA LEU A 76 3.12 -0.62 4.39
C LEU A 76 3.12 -1.80 3.42
N HIS A 77 3.97 -2.79 3.67
CA HIS A 77 4.04 -4.04 2.90
C HIS A 77 2.67 -4.73 2.87
N GLU A 78 2.02 -4.91 4.02
CA GLU A 78 0.70 -5.55 4.07
C GLU A 78 -0.34 -4.78 3.26
N MET A 79 -0.40 -3.44 3.36
CA MET A 79 -1.36 -2.64 2.58
C MET A 79 -1.14 -2.77 1.09
N LEU A 80 0.11 -2.62 0.63
CA LEU A 80 0.47 -2.73 -0.77
C LEU A 80 0.17 -4.14 -1.32
N GLN A 81 0.42 -5.18 -0.53
CA GLN A 81 0.14 -6.55 -0.92
C GLN A 81 -1.36 -6.82 -1.06
N GLN A 82 -2.18 -6.28 -0.16
CA GLN A 82 -3.63 -6.42 -0.27
C GLN A 82 -4.18 -5.65 -1.48
N ILE A 83 -3.65 -4.47 -1.80
CA ILE A 83 -4.01 -3.70 -3.02
C ILE A 83 -3.65 -4.50 -4.27
N PHE A 84 -2.44 -5.07 -4.31
CA PHE A 84 -2.00 -5.92 -5.41
C PHE A 84 -2.96 -7.09 -5.63
N ASN A 85 -3.31 -7.81 -4.57
CA ASN A 85 -4.20 -8.96 -4.64
C ASN A 85 -5.62 -8.59 -5.10
N LEU A 86 -6.12 -7.43 -4.66
CA LEU A 86 -7.44 -6.92 -5.04
C LEU A 86 -7.54 -6.66 -6.55
N PHE A 87 -6.58 -5.91 -7.10
CA PHE A 87 -6.58 -5.56 -8.52
C PHE A 87 -6.17 -6.72 -9.42
N LYS A 88 -5.27 -7.60 -8.97
CA LYS A 88 -4.97 -8.85 -9.68
C LYS A 88 -6.23 -9.70 -9.90
N LYS A 89 -7.10 -9.79 -8.89
CA LYS A 89 -8.39 -10.48 -9.01
C LYS A 89 -9.32 -9.74 -9.99
N ASN A 90 -9.32 -8.41 -10.01
CA ASN A 90 -10.14 -7.63 -10.95
C ASN A 90 -9.77 -7.90 -12.42
N ILE A 91 -8.47 -7.90 -12.74
CA ILE A 91 -7.99 -8.22 -14.10
C ILE A 91 -8.44 -9.62 -14.52
N SER A 92 -8.35 -10.60 -13.61
CA SER A 92 -8.83 -11.96 -13.86
C SER A 92 -10.33 -12.05 -14.18
N LEU A 93 -11.12 -11.02 -13.85
CA LEU A 93 -12.56 -10.95 -14.15
C LEU A 93 -12.86 -10.25 -15.48
N GLY A 94 -11.84 -9.85 -16.26
CA GLY A 94 -11.99 -9.25 -17.58
C GLY A 94 -12.35 -7.76 -17.56
N SER A 95 -11.94 -7.01 -16.53
CA SER A 95 -12.18 -5.57 -16.46
C SER A 95 -11.39 -4.83 -17.54
N ARG A 96 -12.04 -3.99 -18.35
CA ARG A 96 -11.49 -3.28 -19.53
C ARG A 96 -10.35 -2.26 -19.24
N GLU A 97 -9.95 -2.07 -17.99
CA GLU A 97 -8.88 -1.14 -17.56
C GLU A 97 -7.48 -1.79 -17.60
N GLU A 98 -7.24 -2.66 -18.58
CA GLU A 98 -6.21 -3.70 -18.49
C GLU A 98 -4.77 -3.18 -18.50
N ASN A 99 -4.46 -2.11 -19.25
CA ASN A 99 -3.05 -1.76 -19.47
C ASN A 99 -2.42 -0.97 -18.31
N HIS A 100 -3.16 -0.01 -17.74
CA HIS A 100 -2.63 0.82 -16.65
C HIS A 100 -2.60 0.07 -15.31
N ILE A 101 -3.64 -0.72 -15.00
CA ILE A 101 -3.64 -1.55 -13.79
C ILE A 101 -2.53 -2.61 -13.88
N LEU A 102 -2.23 -3.15 -15.06
CA LEU A 102 -1.13 -4.10 -15.22
C LEU A 102 0.24 -3.46 -14.98
N ILE A 103 0.48 -2.25 -15.49
CA ILE A 103 1.70 -1.48 -15.20
C ILE A 103 1.81 -1.20 -13.71
N PHE A 104 0.73 -0.72 -13.09
CA PHE A 104 0.67 -0.49 -11.65
C PHE A 104 1.03 -1.74 -10.85
N LEU A 105 0.42 -2.88 -11.18
CA LEU A 105 0.65 -4.14 -10.48
C LEU A 105 2.09 -4.62 -10.65
N THR A 106 2.67 -4.42 -11.83
CA THR A 106 4.08 -4.76 -12.10
C THR A 106 5.01 -3.92 -11.23
N ASP A 107 4.81 -2.60 -11.22
CA ASP A 107 5.60 -1.67 -10.42
C ASP A 107 5.42 -1.94 -8.92
N LEU A 108 4.18 -2.20 -8.49
CA LEU A 108 3.82 -2.52 -7.11
C LEU A 108 4.46 -3.84 -6.65
N HIS A 109 4.53 -4.84 -7.52
CA HIS A 109 5.17 -6.11 -7.21
C HIS A 109 6.67 -5.93 -6.94
N GLN A 110 7.37 -5.18 -7.78
CA GLN A 110 8.79 -4.87 -7.59
C GLN A 110 9.02 -4.11 -6.26
N GLN A 111 8.10 -3.23 -5.89
CA GLN A 111 8.17 -2.48 -4.65
C GLN A 111 7.89 -3.34 -3.40
N LEU A 112 7.02 -4.36 -3.53
CA LEU A 112 6.79 -5.35 -2.49
C LEU A 112 8.04 -6.20 -2.23
N GLU A 113 8.69 -6.70 -3.28
CA GLU A 113 9.95 -7.43 -3.14
C GLU A 113 11.01 -6.59 -2.43
N TYR A 114 11.10 -5.31 -2.78
CA TYR A 114 12.00 -4.39 -2.12
C TYR A 114 11.69 -4.22 -0.62
N LEU A 115 10.42 -4.02 -0.23
CA LEU A 115 10.02 -3.94 1.17
C LEU A 115 10.30 -5.23 1.94
N GLU A 116 10.17 -6.39 1.30
CA GLU A 116 10.52 -7.69 1.91
C GLU A 116 12.01 -7.78 2.23
N THR A 117 12.89 -7.26 1.36
CA THR A 117 14.33 -7.20 1.66
C THR A 117 14.64 -6.31 2.86
N LEU A 118 13.96 -5.16 3.00
CA LEU A 118 14.13 -4.26 4.15
C LEU A 118 13.66 -4.92 5.46
N LEU A 119 12.50 -5.57 5.43
CA LEU A 119 11.94 -6.26 6.58
C LEU A 119 12.81 -7.43 7.03
N GLY A 120 13.44 -8.14 6.09
CA GLY A 120 14.43 -9.17 6.39
C GLY A 120 15.63 -8.62 7.15
N LEU A 121 16.17 -7.48 6.73
CA LEU A 121 17.29 -6.80 7.38
C LEU A 121 16.93 -6.27 8.78
N GLU A 122 15.68 -5.85 9.01
CA GLU A 122 15.22 -5.38 10.32
C GLU A 122 14.83 -6.52 11.28
N ALA A 123 14.34 -7.65 10.77
CA ALA A 123 14.02 -8.84 11.57
C ALA A 123 15.27 -9.41 12.25
N GLU A 124 16.46 -9.23 11.64
CA GLU A 124 17.75 -9.54 12.25
C GLU A 124 18.11 -8.60 13.42
N GLN A 125 17.45 -7.43 13.56
CA GLN A 125 17.81 -6.40 14.54
C GLN A 125 16.89 -6.30 15.78
N LYS A 126 15.59 -6.64 15.75
CA LYS A 126 14.71 -6.54 16.96
C LYS A 126 13.52 -7.53 17.00
N SER A 127 13.34 -8.18 18.16
CA SER A 127 12.17 -9.00 18.53
C SER A 127 11.12 -8.20 19.32
N HIS A 128 10.42 -7.28 18.65
CA HIS A 128 9.18 -6.70 19.19
C HIS A 128 8.04 -6.91 18.19
N ALA A 129 7.52 -8.13 18.07
CA ALA A 129 6.60 -8.50 16.98
C ALA A 129 5.10 -8.32 17.29
N GLN A 130 4.73 -7.97 18.53
CA GLN A 130 3.34 -8.08 18.98
C GLN A 130 2.44 -6.91 18.53
N GLY A 131 2.97 -5.69 18.52
CA GLY A 131 2.21 -4.48 18.13
C GLY A 131 1.89 -4.42 16.63
N SER A 132 2.88 -4.71 15.77
CA SER A 132 2.70 -4.73 14.30
C SER A 132 1.75 -5.83 13.86
N LYS A 133 1.78 -6.99 14.52
CA LYS A 133 0.90 -8.12 14.21
C LYS A 133 -0.58 -7.75 14.34
N ASN A 134 -0.95 -6.99 15.37
CA ASN A 134 -2.33 -6.52 15.55
C ASN A 134 -2.76 -5.57 14.41
N LEU A 135 -1.92 -4.59 14.06
CA LEU A 135 -2.22 -3.64 13.00
C LEU A 135 -2.32 -4.30 11.62
N ARG A 136 -1.42 -5.24 11.30
CA ARG A 136 -1.51 -6.02 10.07
C ARG A 136 -2.81 -6.83 9.99
N LEU A 137 -3.27 -7.41 11.09
CA LEU A 137 -4.55 -8.10 11.14
C LEU A 137 -5.72 -7.14 10.90
N GLN A 138 -5.66 -5.90 11.40
CA GLN A 138 -6.67 -4.88 11.12
C GLN A 138 -6.68 -4.48 9.64
N VAL A 139 -5.51 -4.36 8.99
CA VAL A 139 -5.40 -4.14 7.54
C VAL A 139 -6.01 -5.30 6.77
N LYS A 140 -5.68 -6.56 7.12
CA LYS A 140 -6.30 -7.75 6.49
C LYS A 140 -7.81 -7.76 6.66
N ALA A 141 -8.31 -7.42 7.85
CA ALA A 141 -9.75 -7.35 8.12
C ALA A 141 -10.43 -6.24 7.30
N TYR A 142 -9.75 -5.12 7.10
CA TYR A 142 -10.20 -4.03 6.24
C TYR A 142 -10.36 -4.48 4.77
N PHE A 143 -9.33 -5.09 4.17
CA PHE A 143 -9.44 -5.60 2.80
C PHE A 143 -10.42 -6.77 2.66
N ARG A 144 -10.56 -7.61 3.69
CA ARG A 144 -11.61 -8.63 3.71
C ARG A 144 -13.01 -8.04 3.59
N ARG A 145 -13.28 -6.89 4.23
CA ARG A 145 -14.58 -6.20 4.09
C ARG A 145 -14.78 -5.69 2.65
N ILE A 146 -13.74 -5.18 2.02
CA ILE A 146 -13.78 -4.76 0.61
C ILE A 146 -14.12 -5.94 -0.31
N HIS A 147 -13.42 -7.08 -0.14
CA HIS A 147 -13.72 -8.29 -0.90
C HIS A 147 -15.15 -8.77 -0.70
N ASN A 148 -15.60 -8.88 0.56
CA ASN A 148 -16.96 -9.32 0.86
C ASN A 148 -18.02 -8.39 0.25
N TYR A 149 -17.78 -7.08 0.26
CA TYR A 149 -18.64 -6.10 -0.40
C TYR A 149 -18.71 -6.34 -1.91
N LEU A 150 -17.57 -6.49 -2.60
CA LEU A 150 -17.54 -6.78 -4.03
C LEU A 150 -18.31 -8.05 -4.38
N GLU A 151 -18.15 -9.12 -3.60
CA GLU A 151 -18.91 -10.36 -3.80
C GLU A 151 -20.43 -10.14 -3.57
N SER A 152 -20.80 -9.43 -2.51
CA SER A 152 -22.21 -9.13 -2.19
C SER A 152 -22.90 -8.28 -3.27
N GLN A 153 -22.14 -7.37 -3.89
CA GLN A 153 -22.60 -6.51 -4.97
C GLN A 153 -22.36 -7.11 -6.36
N ARG A 154 -21.96 -8.39 -6.43
CA ARG A 154 -21.70 -9.16 -7.66
C ARG A 154 -20.77 -8.44 -8.63
N HIS A 155 -19.74 -7.77 -8.11
CA HIS A 155 -18.76 -7.03 -8.91
C HIS A 155 -19.40 -6.00 -9.87
N SER A 156 -20.54 -5.40 -9.47
CA SER A 156 -21.22 -4.39 -10.29
C SER A 156 -20.33 -3.18 -10.56
N SER A 157 -20.64 -2.42 -11.61
CA SER A 157 -19.90 -1.19 -11.94
C SER A 157 -19.88 -0.21 -10.76
N CYS A 158 -21.01 -0.02 -10.07
CA CYS A 158 -21.06 0.81 -8.87
C CYS A 158 -20.23 0.26 -7.71
N ALA A 159 -20.17 -1.06 -7.54
CA ALA A 159 -19.31 -1.66 -6.52
C ALA A 159 -17.84 -1.32 -6.77
N TRP A 160 -17.39 -1.45 -8.01
CA TRP A 160 -16.02 -1.06 -8.39
C TRP A 160 -15.79 0.44 -8.24
N THR A 161 -16.71 1.32 -8.67
CA THR A 161 -16.60 2.77 -8.43
C THR A 161 -16.36 3.09 -6.95
N ILE A 162 -17.13 2.48 -6.05
CA ILE A 162 -16.96 2.66 -4.60
C ILE A 162 -15.62 2.10 -4.12
N VAL A 163 -15.19 0.94 -4.61
CA VAL A 163 -13.89 0.35 -4.25
C VAL A 163 -12.72 1.19 -4.78
N HIS A 164 -12.74 1.67 -6.02
CA HIS A 164 -11.69 2.56 -6.54
C HIS A 164 -11.55 3.82 -5.70
N ALA A 165 -12.66 4.42 -5.26
CA ALA A 165 -12.64 5.56 -4.35
C ALA A 165 -12.04 5.22 -2.98
N GLU A 166 -12.38 4.07 -2.41
CA GLU A 166 -11.81 3.63 -1.13
C GLU A 166 -10.32 3.26 -1.25
N ILE A 167 -9.90 2.63 -2.35
CA ILE A 167 -8.49 2.33 -2.59
C ILE A 167 -7.68 3.60 -2.80
N ASN A 168 -8.24 4.61 -3.45
CA ASN A 168 -7.62 5.93 -3.51
C ASN A 168 -7.35 6.49 -2.12
N ARG A 169 -8.35 6.47 -1.24
CA ARG A 169 -8.21 6.89 0.17
C ARG A 169 -7.13 6.08 0.88
N CYS A 170 -7.05 4.77 0.62
CA CYS A 170 -6.00 3.90 1.14
C CYS A 170 -4.61 4.30 0.63
N LEU A 171 -4.45 4.63 -0.66
CA LEU A 171 -3.17 5.08 -1.24
C LEU A 171 -2.73 6.42 -0.66
N VAL A 172 -3.65 7.35 -0.43
CA VAL A 172 -3.35 8.61 0.29
C VAL A 172 -2.86 8.34 1.72
N PHE A 173 -3.44 7.35 2.39
CA PHE A 173 -2.96 6.91 3.70
C PHE A 173 -1.56 6.28 3.63
N VAL A 174 -1.32 5.39 2.66
CA VAL A 174 -0.01 4.79 2.41
C VAL A 174 1.06 5.86 2.11
N PHE A 175 0.74 6.87 1.31
CA PHE A 175 1.63 8.00 1.02
C PHE A 175 2.07 8.73 2.30
N ARG A 176 1.16 8.91 3.26
CA ARG A 176 1.50 9.51 4.57
C ARG A 176 2.45 8.63 5.37
N LEU A 177 2.27 7.30 5.35
CA LEU A 177 3.19 6.37 6.02
C LEU A 177 4.59 6.41 5.40
N ILE A 178 4.68 6.41 4.07
CA ILE A 178 5.97 6.48 3.38
C ILE A 178 6.71 7.78 3.70
N ARG A 179 5.99 8.91 3.72
CA ARG A 179 6.58 10.20 4.06
C ARG A 179 7.16 10.23 5.48
N GLN A 180 6.50 9.58 6.45
CA GLN A 180 7.00 9.46 7.82
C GLN A 180 8.30 8.65 7.92
N GLU A 181 8.53 7.72 6.97
CA GLU A 181 9.78 6.95 6.93
C GLU A 181 10.93 7.72 6.25
N ILE A 182 10.62 8.61 5.30
CA ILE A 182 11.61 9.43 4.57
C ILE A 182 12.05 10.67 5.37
N ASP A 183 11.15 11.34 6.09
CA ASP A 183 11.44 12.53 6.91
C ASP A 183 11.38 12.16 8.42
N PRO A 184 12.48 11.69 9.05
CA PRO A 184 12.50 11.30 10.47
C PRO A 184 12.40 12.46 11.45
#